data_AF-A0A537TS56-F1
#
_entry.id   AF-A0A537TS56-F1
#
_cell.length_a   1.000
_cell.length_b   1.000
_cell.length_c   1.000
_cell.angle_alpha   90.00
_cell.angle_beta   90.00
_cell.angle_gamma   90.00
#
_symmetry.space_group_name_H-M   'P 1'
#
loop_
_entity.id
_entity.type
_entity.pdbx_description
1 polymer ?
#
loop_
_entity_poly.entity_id
_entity_poly.type
_entity_poly.pdbx_seq_one_letter_code
_entity_poly.pdbx_strand_id
1 'polypeptide(L)'
;MLVAGVDVGNSTTEIAVARVEPGGEPDWLFVARRATTGTKGSAACAAGVADLLARADRRLGERPHITLLAELHPVETGLLELGLIEELALERTAIARPASETPSGSGVGAGRLVRLQDLLEPAEPETVIPIVEDTDFEAAGAALRDARSRGWTIAGAIVQKDDAVLVGNRFDRSLPIVDEVADASELPAGALAAVEVAEPGSNVETLSDPLRLGVLLGFGPEEARAARTAARALADCRAAIVVRTPRSPDGRRPDDAPVVLVAADGTERALDERAQPPPPGAVAAIRGAAGDRNGLLDLIWRALPTPADDPTFARRLARRRAIALALLARGESAGLVDAIGELCAGGARVIARESEAAVLGASTTPGAGHAPFVLDLGGGTVDLHREGGAVSTAGAGDLVTRICAGLLGSDFALGERAKRHRSARVETPFTLHHEDGSRSFLGAPATPEALARLSVLDGRALIPLPAPLAPEVWRGLRRAA
;
A
#
# COMPACT_ATOMS: atom_id res chain seq x y z
N MET A 1 -50.18 -2.37 3.52
CA MET A 1 -49.34 -3.04 2.51
C MET A 1 -47.95 -3.30 3.08
N LEU A 2 -47.24 -4.33 2.62
CA LEU A 2 -45.83 -4.52 2.96
C LEU A 2 -44.93 -3.61 2.12
N VAL A 3 -44.00 -2.94 2.78
CA VAL A 3 -43.07 -1.97 2.20
C VAL A 3 -41.66 -2.36 2.62
N ALA A 4 -40.72 -2.35 1.67
CA ALA A 4 -39.30 -2.56 1.95
C ALA A 4 -38.52 -1.24 1.80
N GLY A 5 -37.91 -0.77 2.87
CA GLY A 5 -36.84 0.23 2.83
C GLY A 5 -35.51 -0.46 2.57
N VAL A 6 -34.76 -0.02 1.56
CA VAL A 6 -33.47 -0.59 1.17
C VAL A 6 -32.41 0.50 1.20
N ASP A 7 -31.34 0.20 1.92
CA ASP A 7 -30.11 1.00 1.92
C ASP A 7 -28.99 0.21 1.22
N VAL A 8 -28.35 0.84 0.24
CA VAL A 8 -27.25 0.25 -0.52
C VAL A 8 -25.99 1.03 -0.20
N GLY A 9 -25.30 0.62 0.86
CA GLY A 9 -24.00 1.16 1.25
C GLY A 9 -22.85 0.60 0.42
N ASN A 10 -21.64 1.15 0.62
CA ASN A 10 -20.42 0.71 -0.05
C ASN A 10 -20.03 -0.73 0.33
N SER A 11 -20.21 -1.09 1.60
CA SER A 11 -19.82 -2.41 2.12
C SER A 11 -21.01 -3.30 2.42
N THR A 12 -22.14 -2.73 2.87
CA THR A 12 -23.34 -3.45 3.26
C THR A 12 -24.57 -2.96 2.50
N THR A 13 -25.42 -3.91 2.13
CA THR A 13 -26.79 -3.65 1.68
C THR A 13 -27.73 -4.10 2.79
N GLU A 14 -28.64 -3.22 3.20
CA GLU A 14 -29.54 -3.42 4.33
C GLU A 14 -30.99 -3.29 3.88
N ILE A 15 -31.88 -4.04 4.53
CA ILE A 15 -33.33 -3.99 4.29
C ILE A 15 -34.06 -3.89 5.62
N ALA A 16 -35.10 -3.06 5.65
CA ALA A 16 -36.10 -3.01 6.71
C ALA A 16 -37.50 -3.12 6.07
N VAL A 17 -38.30 -4.06 6.53
CA VAL A 17 -39.65 -4.32 6.01
C VAL A 17 -40.68 -4.02 7.08
N ALA A 18 -41.68 -3.22 6.71
CA ALA A 18 -42.79 -2.86 7.58
C ALA A 18 -44.13 -3.07 6.88
N ARG A 19 -45.17 -3.35 7.68
CA ARG A 19 -46.56 -3.21 7.26
C ARG A 19 -46.99 -1.77 7.53
N VAL A 20 -47.44 -1.11 6.48
CA VAL A 20 -47.91 0.29 6.54
C VAL A 20 -49.39 0.33 6.23
N GLU A 21 -50.15 0.97 7.11
CA GLU A 21 -51.57 1.28 6.95
C GLU A 21 -51.77 2.79 6.82
N PRO A 22 -52.78 3.26 6.08
CA PRO A 22 -53.06 4.69 5.95
C PRO A 22 -53.25 5.36 7.32
N GLY A 23 -52.40 6.35 7.64
CA GLY A 23 -52.47 7.11 8.89
C GLY A 23 -51.97 6.38 10.15
N GLY A 24 -51.51 5.13 10.02
CA GLY A 24 -50.93 4.36 11.12
C GLY A 24 -49.40 4.45 11.17
N GLU A 25 -48.82 4.17 12.33
CA GLU A 25 -47.38 3.97 12.46
C GLU A 25 -46.95 2.67 11.76
N PRO A 26 -45.73 2.61 11.18
CA PRO A 26 -45.22 1.40 10.56
C PRO A 26 -45.05 0.26 11.57
N ASP A 27 -45.63 -0.90 11.29
CA ASP A 27 -45.40 -2.15 12.02
C ASP A 27 -44.17 -2.86 11.43
N TRP A 28 -43.03 -2.79 12.13
CA TRP A 28 -41.75 -3.33 11.65
C TRP A 28 -41.66 -4.85 11.83
N LEU A 29 -41.49 -5.57 10.72
CA LEU A 29 -41.63 -7.03 10.69
C LEU A 29 -40.32 -7.77 10.45
N PHE A 30 -39.39 -7.18 9.70
CA PHE A 30 -38.17 -7.86 9.29
C PHE A 30 -37.04 -6.87 9.01
N VAL A 31 -35.83 -7.21 9.46
CA VAL A 31 -34.59 -6.52 9.12
C VAL A 31 -33.53 -7.54 8.73
N ALA A 32 -32.73 -7.23 7.73
CA ALA A 32 -31.58 -8.05 7.35
C ALA A 32 -30.53 -7.22 6.63
N ARG A 33 -29.31 -7.74 6.58
CA ARG A 33 -28.22 -7.15 5.81
C ARG A 33 -27.33 -8.21 5.19
N ARG A 34 -26.52 -7.79 4.22
CA ARG A 34 -25.48 -8.60 3.56
C ARG A 34 -24.36 -7.69 3.06
N ALA A 35 -23.26 -8.30 2.61
CA ALA A 35 -22.27 -7.58 1.82
C ALA A 35 -22.87 -7.07 0.49
N THR A 36 -22.54 -5.83 0.12
CA THR A 36 -22.95 -5.21 -1.15
C THR A 36 -22.37 -5.96 -2.34
N THR A 37 -23.13 -6.08 -3.43
CA THR A 37 -22.69 -6.69 -4.70
C THR A 37 -22.36 -5.61 -5.71
N GLY A 38 -21.11 -5.58 -6.20
CA GLY A 38 -20.63 -4.53 -7.09
C GLY A 38 -20.40 -3.19 -6.39
N THR A 39 -20.20 -2.13 -7.16
CA THR A 39 -19.98 -0.76 -6.65
C THR A 39 -21.30 -0.12 -6.22
N LYS A 40 -21.31 0.65 -5.11
CA LYS A 40 -22.49 1.41 -4.64
C LYS A 40 -23.14 2.16 -5.80
N GLY A 41 -24.44 2.01 -5.98
CA GLY A 41 -25.20 2.66 -7.06
C GLY A 41 -25.19 1.93 -8.42
N SER A 42 -24.38 0.88 -8.61
CA SER A 42 -24.36 0.10 -9.85
C SER A 42 -25.55 -0.87 -9.93
N ALA A 43 -25.98 -1.24 -11.14
CA ALA A 43 -27.04 -2.23 -11.36
C ALA A 43 -26.72 -3.60 -10.74
N ALA A 44 -25.44 -3.93 -10.55
CA ALA A 44 -25.01 -5.17 -9.88
C ALA A 44 -25.47 -5.26 -8.41
N CYS A 45 -25.78 -4.13 -7.76
CA CYS A 45 -26.33 -4.11 -6.40
C CYS A 45 -27.75 -4.72 -6.32
N ALA A 46 -28.49 -4.79 -7.44
CA ALA A 46 -29.85 -5.34 -7.46
C ALA A 46 -29.89 -6.82 -7.05
N ALA A 47 -28.86 -7.61 -7.36
CA ALA A 47 -28.73 -9.00 -6.90
C ALA A 47 -28.63 -9.07 -5.36
N GLY A 48 -27.88 -8.12 -4.78
CA GLY A 48 -27.85 -7.78 -3.35
C GLY A 48 -29.25 -7.74 -2.73
N VAL A 49 -30.04 -6.82 -3.27
CA VAL A 49 -31.40 -6.49 -2.81
C VAL A 49 -32.36 -7.65 -3.03
N ALA A 50 -32.29 -8.33 -4.18
CA ALA A 50 -33.13 -9.48 -4.50
C ALA A 50 -33.00 -10.61 -3.47
N ASP A 51 -31.77 -10.93 -3.05
CA ASP A 51 -31.52 -11.94 -2.01
C ASP A 51 -32.14 -11.56 -0.67
N LEU A 52 -32.07 -10.27 -0.29
CA LEU A 52 -32.68 -9.77 0.94
C LEU A 52 -34.20 -9.80 0.89
N LEU A 53 -34.80 -9.40 -0.23
CA LEU A 53 -36.25 -9.51 -0.45
C LEU A 53 -36.72 -10.97 -0.40
N ALA A 54 -35.97 -11.91 -0.99
CA ALA A 54 -36.30 -13.32 -0.93
C ALA A 54 -36.21 -13.89 0.50
N ARG A 55 -35.30 -13.39 1.33
CA ARG A 55 -35.23 -13.74 2.77
C ARG A 55 -36.45 -13.20 3.53
N ALA A 56 -36.86 -11.97 3.26
CA ALA A 56 -38.05 -11.37 3.85
C ALA A 56 -39.31 -12.17 3.48
N ASP A 57 -39.49 -12.48 2.20
CA ASP A 57 -40.62 -13.26 1.69
C ASP A 57 -40.72 -14.64 2.37
N ARG A 58 -39.62 -15.40 2.44
CA ARG A 58 -39.59 -16.68 3.17
C ARG A 58 -39.94 -16.56 4.66
N ARG A 59 -39.62 -15.43 5.29
CA ARG A 59 -39.84 -15.22 6.73
C ARG A 59 -41.25 -14.72 7.05
N LEU A 60 -41.83 -13.91 6.17
CA LEU A 60 -43.12 -13.24 6.34
C LEU A 60 -44.27 -13.98 5.64
N GLY A 61 -43.96 -14.84 4.66
CA GLY A 61 -44.94 -15.53 3.82
C GLY A 61 -45.62 -14.62 2.79
N GLU A 62 -45.15 -13.38 2.65
CA GLU A 62 -45.66 -12.37 1.74
C GLU A 62 -44.50 -11.48 1.30
N ARG A 63 -44.42 -11.21 -0.01
CA ARG A 63 -43.38 -10.35 -0.58
C ARG A 63 -43.75 -8.86 -0.45
N PRO A 64 -42.79 -7.97 -0.15
CA PRO A 64 -43.05 -6.53 -0.16
C PRO A 64 -43.63 -6.04 -1.49
N HIS A 65 -44.62 -5.14 -1.43
CA HIS A 65 -45.28 -4.62 -2.62
C HIS A 65 -44.42 -3.57 -3.35
N ILE A 66 -43.71 -2.73 -2.61
CA ILE A 66 -42.88 -1.63 -3.13
C ILE A 66 -41.55 -1.54 -2.39
N THR A 67 -40.51 -1.16 -3.12
CA THR A 67 -39.18 -0.88 -2.56
C THR A 67 -38.92 0.63 -2.52
N LEU A 68 -38.40 1.11 -1.40
CA LEU A 68 -38.10 2.51 -1.13
C LEU A 68 -36.59 2.66 -0.90
N LEU A 69 -35.97 3.62 -1.58
CA LEU A 69 -34.54 3.90 -1.50
C LEU A 69 -34.27 5.34 -1.06
N ALA A 70 -33.07 5.54 -0.53
CA ALA A 70 -32.43 6.85 -0.40
C ALA A 70 -31.57 7.18 -1.64
N GLU A 71 -31.22 8.45 -1.83
CA GLU A 71 -30.23 8.88 -2.83
C GLU A 71 -28.86 8.23 -2.57
N LEU A 72 -28.12 7.88 -3.63
CA LEU A 72 -26.84 7.15 -3.54
C LEU A 72 -25.70 7.93 -4.19
N HIS A 73 -24.57 8.07 -3.48
CA HIS A 73 -23.30 8.63 -3.97
C HIS A 73 -22.16 7.61 -3.84
N PRO A 74 -21.46 7.22 -4.93
CA PRO A 74 -20.33 6.27 -4.87
C PRO A 74 -18.99 6.94 -4.50
N VAL A 75 -18.04 6.14 -4.00
CA VAL A 75 -16.67 6.59 -3.60
C VAL A 75 -15.58 5.65 -4.08
N GLU A 76 -14.42 6.22 -4.45
CA GLU A 76 -13.21 5.48 -4.81
C GLU A 76 -12.10 5.64 -3.75
N THR A 77 -11.41 4.54 -3.40
CA THR A 77 -10.24 4.57 -2.49
C THR A 77 -9.06 3.79 -3.06
N GLY A 78 -7.86 4.33 -2.87
CA GLY A 78 -6.61 3.81 -3.45
C GLY A 78 -5.40 3.93 -2.53
N LEU A 79 -4.31 3.29 -2.94
CA LEU A 79 -2.99 3.40 -2.32
C LEU A 79 -2.01 3.88 -3.40
N LEU A 80 -1.22 4.90 -3.11
CA LEU A 80 -0.21 5.44 -4.00
C LEU A 80 1.17 5.34 -3.35
N GLU A 81 2.10 4.64 -4.01
CA GLU A 81 3.48 4.48 -3.54
C GLU A 81 4.41 5.48 -4.23
N LEU A 82 4.64 6.64 -3.58
CA LEU A 82 5.48 7.70 -4.16
C LEU A 82 6.96 7.27 -4.27
N GLY A 83 7.42 6.38 -3.39
CA GLY A 83 8.78 5.84 -3.44
C GLY A 83 9.02 5.01 -4.70
N LEU A 84 8.04 4.19 -5.11
CA LEU A 84 8.13 3.42 -6.35
C LEU A 84 8.17 4.33 -7.58
N ILE A 85 7.34 5.38 -7.61
CA ILE A 85 7.36 6.38 -8.69
C ILE A 85 8.74 7.06 -8.76
N GLU A 86 9.36 7.34 -7.61
CA GLU A 86 10.70 7.92 -7.57
C GLU A 86 11.81 6.94 -7.93
N GLU A 87 11.66 5.65 -7.63
CA GLU A 87 12.59 4.58 -8.01
C GLU A 87 12.56 4.36 -9.52
N LEU A 88 11.37 4.26 -10.13
CA LEU A 88 11.21 4.20 -11.59
C LEU A 88 11.82 5.43 -12.28
N ALA A 89 11.65 6.62 -11.68
CA ALA A 89 12.30 7.83 -12.17
C ALA A 89 13.84 7.80 -11.99
N LEU A 90 14.33 7.16 -10.92
CA LEU A 90 15.75 7.00 -10.64
C LEU A 90 16.42 6.09 -11.68
N GLU A 91 15.81 4.97 -12.07
CA GLU A 91 16.36 3.98 -13.03
C GLU A 91 16.86 4.60 -14.34
N ARG A 92 16.27 5.73 -14.76
CA ARG A 92 16.69 6.52 -15.93
C ARG A 92 18.07 7.17 -15.80
N THR A 93 18.56 7.30 -14.57
CA THR A 93 19.81 8.01 -14.22
C THR A 93 20.77 7.08 -13.47
N ALA A 94 20.25 6.21 -12.61
CA ALA A 94 21.04 5.27 -11.82
C ALA A 94 20.21 4.08 -11.32
N ILE A 95 20.89 2.99 -10.99
CA ILE A 95 20.36 1.84 -10.26
C ILE A 95 20.96 1.93 -8.86
N ALA A 96 20.15 1.90 -7.80
CA ALA A 96 20.62 1.92 -6.41
C ALA A 96 19.97 0.78 -5.63
N ARG A 97 20.77 -0.13 -5.06
CA ARG A 97 20.24 -1.33 -4.40
C ARG A 97 20.93 -1.64 -3.08
N PRO A 98 20.17 -2.01 -2.04
CA PRO A 98 20.69 -2.81 -0.95
C PRO A 98 21.31 -4.10 -1.51
N ALA A 99 22.40 -4.54 -0.91
CA ALA A 99 22.95 -5.88 -1.11
C ALA A 99 22.76 -6.73 0.15
N SER A 100 23.29 -7.95 0.14
CA SER A 100 23.12 -8.95 1.21
C SER A 100 23.50 -8.44 2.62
N GLU A 101 23.08 -9.21 3.63
CA GLU A 101 23.55 -9.05 5.01
C GLU A 101 24.88 -9.77 5.29
N THR A 102 25.37 -10.59 4.35
CA THR A 102 26.59 -11.41 4.40
C THR A 102 27.72 -10.93 3.47
N PRO A 103 27.96 -9.61 3.26
CA PRO A 103 29.03 -9.14 2.39
C PRO A 103 30.42 -9.46 2.97
N SER A 104 31.45 -9.32 2.12
CA SER A 104 32.85 -9.45 2.51
C SER A 104 33.57 -8.11 2.52
N GLY A 105 34.48 -7.98 3.48
CA GLY A 105 35.30 -6.78 3.69
C GLY A 105 34.50 -5.60 4.21
N SER A 106 35.12 -4.42 4.14
CA SER A 106 34.52 -3.14 4.51
C SER A 106 35.15 -2.01 3.70
N GLY A 107 34.46 -0.87 3.63
CA GLY A 107 34.91 0.31 2.89
C GLY A 107 34.08 0.58 1.64
N VAL A 108 34.58 1.50 0.82
CA VAL A 108 33.92 1.98 -0.40
C VAL A 108 34.86 1.84 -1.59
N GLY A 109 34.34 1.30 -2.69
CA GLY A 109 35.04 1.15 -3.96
C GLY A 109 34.21 1.74 -5.09
N ALA A 110 34.83 2.49 -5.99
CA ALA A 110 34.18 3.02 -7.18
C ALA A 110 35.05 2.82 -8.42
N GLY A 111 34.42 2.50 -9.55
CA GLY A 111 35.09 2.18 -10.80
C GLY A 111 34.12 1.84 -11.91
N ARG A 112 34.61 1.50 -13.09
CA ARG A 112 33.76 0.95 -14.16
C ARG A 112 33.36 -0.49 -13.88
N LEU A 113 32.11 -0.81 -14.18
CA LEU A 113 31.65 -2.19 -14.20
C LEU A 113 32.30 -2.94 -15.35
N VAL A 114 32.90 -4.08 -15.05
CA VAL A 114 33.53 -4.96 -16.03
C VAL A 114 33.12 -6.39 -15.72
N ARG A 115 32.85 -7.23 -16.73
CA ARG A 115 32.54 -8.63 -16.49
C ARG A 115 33.82 -9.38 -16.11
N LEU A 116 33.72 -10.39 -15.25
CA LEU A 116 34.90 -11.16 -14.81
C LEU A 116 35.73 -11.69 -15.99
N GLN A 117 35.07 -12.15 -17.05
CA GLN A 117 35.73 -12.67 -18.26
C GLN A 117 36.51 -11.60 -19.05
N ASP A 118 36.11 -10.33 -18.98
CA ASP A 118 36.75 -9.26 -19.74
C ASP A 118 38.09 -8.85 -19.10
N LEU A 119 38.31 -9.22 -17.83
CA LEU A 119 39.58 -8.99 -17.14
C LEU A 119 40.72 -9.90 -17.61
N LEU A 120 40.45 -10.81 -18.56
CA LEU A 120 41.47 -11.60 -19.24
C LEU A 120 42.30 -10.75 -20.20
N GLU A 121 41.75 -9.64 -20.67
CA GLU A 121 42.41 -8.68 -21.55
C GLU A 121 43.51 -7.86 -20.81
N PRO A 122 44.42 -7.20 -21.55
CA PRO A 122 45.44 -6.34 -20.96
C PRO A 122 44.84 -5.26 -20.06
N ALA A 123 45.50 -4.97 -18.93
CA ALA A 123 45.00 -3.99 -17.98
C ALA A 123 44.92 -2.58 -18.58
N GLU A 124 43.76 -1.96 -18.45
CA GLU A 124 43.57 -0.54 -18.73
C GLU A 124 43.89 0.31 -17.48
N PRO A 125 44.29 1.59 -17.63
CA PRO A 125 44.65 2.47 -16.51
C PRO A 125 43.42 2.99 -15.72
N GLU A 126 42.33 2.22 -15.68
CA GLU A 126 41.07 2.59 -15.05
C GLU A 126 40.73 1.66 -13.86
N THR A 127 40.14 2.23 -12.82
CA THR A 127 39.65 1.48 -11.67
C THR A 127 38.37 0.74 -12.04
N VAL A 128 38.26 -0.54 -11.67
CA VAL A 128 37.14 -1.41 -12.04
C VAL A 128 36.45 -2.03 -10.84
N ILE A 129 35.17 -2.37 -11.04
CA ILE A 129 34.33 -3.18 -10.17
C ILE A 129 33.89 -4.41 -10.98
N PRO A 130 34.54 -5.58 -10.79
CA PRO A 130 34.19 -6.79 -11.50
C PRO A 130 32.82 -7.32 -11.09
N ILE A 131 32.07 -7.80 -12.09
CA ILE A 131 30.84 -8.55 -11.90
C ILE A 131 31.14 -10.04 -12.06
N VAL A 132 30.85 -10.81 -11.02
CA VAL A 132 31.02 -12.27 -10.97
C VAL A 132 29.66 -12.93 -11.14
N GLU A 133 29.42 -13.43 -12.35
CA GLU A 133 28.19 -14.15 -12.73
C GLU A 133 28.47 -15.64 -12.87
N ASP A 134 27.53 -16.47 -12.41
CA ASP A 134 27.49 -17.93 -12.62
C ASP A 134 28.80 -18.72 -12.37
N THR A 135 29.78 -18.12 -11.72
CA THR A 135 31.12 -18.67 -11.51
C THR A 135 31.21 -19.25 -10.10
N ASP A 136 31.89 -20.38 -9.96
CA ASP A 136 32.20 -20.95 -8.65
C ASP A 136 33.12 -20.02 -7.84
N PHE A 137 32.92 -19.92 -6.52
CA PHE A 137 33.66 -18.98 -5.69
C PHE A 137 35.18 -19.21 -5.70
N GLU A 138 35.67 -20.44 -5.91
CA GLU A 138 37.10 -20.72 -6.01
C GLU A 138 37.70 -20.17 -7.30
N ALA A 139 37.01 -20.42 -8.42
CA ALA A 139 37.38 -19.93 -9.73
C ALA A 139 37.31 -18.39 -9.79
N ALA A 140 36.26 -17.79 -9.21
CA ALA A 140 36.10 -16.34 -9.14
C ALA A 140 37.25 -15.68 -8.37
N GLY A 141 37.58 -16.21 -7.18
CA GLY A 141 38.69 -15.70 -6.38
C GLY A 141 40.04 -15.80 -7.11
N ALA A 142 40.27 -16.89 -7.85
CA ALA A 142 41.47 -17.06 -8.67
C ALA A 142 41.53 -16.06 -9.83
N ALA A 143 40.44 -15.91 -10.59
CA ALA A 143 40.37 -14.98 -11.71
C ALA A 143 40.61 -13.52 -11.28
N LEU A 144 40.08 -13.10 -10.13
CA LEU A 144 40.32 -11.76 -9.57
C LEU A 144 41.78 -11.53 -9.16
N ARG A 145 42.43 -12.52 -8.54
CA ARG A 145 43.87 -12.44 -8.24
C ARG A 145 44.72 -12.34 -9.50
N ASP A 146 44.39 -13.13 -10.52
CA ASP A 146 45.10 -13.13 -11.79
C ASP A 146 44.90 -11.81 -12.54
N ALA A 147 43.70 -11.23 -12.50
CA ALA A 147 43.45 -9.89 -13.04
C ALA A 147 44.30 -8.82 -12.33
N ARG A 148 44.36 -8.86 -10.99
CA ARG A 148 45.19 -7.92 -10.23
C ARG A 148 46.68 -8.07 -10.54
N SER A 149 47.17 -9.29 -10.74
CA SER A 149 48.57 -9.54 -11.10
C SER A 149 48.92 -9.06 -12.52
N ARG A 150 47.92 -9.01 -13.42
CA ARG A 150 48.03 -8.37 -14.75
C ARG A 150 48.02 -6.84 -14.72
N GLY A 151 47.74 -6.22 -13.57
CA GLY A 151 47.76 -4.76 -13.38
C GLY A 151 46.40 -4.08 -13.32
N TRP A 152 45.30 -4.83 -13.32
CA TRP A 152 43.96 -4.25 -13.13
C TRP A 152 43.83 -3.63 -11.72
N THR A 153 43.29 -2.41 -11.64
CA THR A 153 43.00 -1.75 -10.37
C THR A 153 41.58 -2.07 -9.92
N ILE A 154 41.43 -3.12 -9.11
CA ILE A 154 40.14 -3.59 -8.58
C ILE A 154 39.83 -2.87 -7.27
N ALA A 155 38.72 -2.14 -7.21
CA ALA A 155 38.31 -1.38 -6.01
C ALA A 155 37.22 -2.06 -5.17
N GLY A 156 36.64 -3.15 -5.66
CA GLY A 156 35.57 -3.90 -5.03
C GLY A 156 35.04 -4.94 -6.02
N ALA A 157 34.01 -5.70 -5.65
CA ALA A 157 33.38 -6.66 -6.58
C ALA A 157 31.88 -6.86 -6.29
N ILE A 158 31.13 -7.24 -7.32
CA ILE A 158 29.72 -7.61 -7.25
C ILE A 158 29.61 -9.10 -7.60
N VAL A 159 29.00 -9.88 -6.73
CA VAL A 159 28.79 -11.33 -6.89
C VAL A 159 27.31 -11.61 -6.99
N GLN A 160 26.89 -12.43 -7.94
CA GLN A 160 25.48 -12.75 -8.13
C GLN A 160 24.93 -13.70 -7.05
N LYS A 161 25.73 -14.70 -6.66
CA LYS A 161 25.40 -15.74 -5.66
C LYS A 161 25.84 -15.30 -4.25
N ASP A 162 25.27 -15.90 -3.21
CA ASP A 162 25.63 -15.71 -1.78
C ASP A 162 27.02 -16.32 -1.46
N ASP A 163 28.06 -15.73 -2.04
CA ASP A 163 29.43 -16.23 -2.04
C ASP A 163 30.47 -15.13 -1.72
N ALA A 164 30.07 -13.90 -1.35
CA ALA A 164 31.00 -12.78 -1.17
C ALA A 164 32.09 -13.09 -0.14
N VAL A 165 31.72 -13.69 1.00
CA VAL A 165 32.69 -14.12 2.02
C VAL A 165 33.66 -15.15 1.45
N LEU A 166 33.18 -16.15 0.71
CA LEU A 166 34.00 -17.22 0.17
C LEU A 166 34.99 -16.71 -0.89
N VAL A 167 34.55 -15.76 -1.72
CA VAL A 167 35.38 -15.06 -2.71
C VAL A 167 36.40 -14.16 -2.02
N GLY A 168 35.97 -13.34 -1.07
CA GLY A 168 36.84 -12.41 -0.34
C GLY A 168 37.95 -13.11 0.44
N ASN A 169 37.67 -14.28 1.03
CA ASN A 169 38.67 -15.13 1.69
C ASN A 169 39.83 -15.54 0.78
N ARG A 170 39.56 -15.61 -0.52
CA ARG A 170 40.51 -16.08 -1.53
C ARG A 170 41.14 -14.92 -2.30
N PHE A 171 40.43 -13.81 -2.48
CA PHE A 171 40.93 -12.65 -3.22
C PHE A 171 41.54 -11.61 -2.30
N ASP A 172 40.72 -10.76 -1.69
CA ASP A 172 41.14 -9.69 -0.79
C ASP A 172 39.97 -9.28 0.11
N ARG A 173 40.05 -9.59 1.41
CA ARG A 173 39.04 -9.20 2.41
C ARG A 173 39.09 -7.72 2.79
N SER A 174 40.10 -6.96 2.35
CA SER A 174 40.16 -5.52 2.60
C SER A 174 39.31 -4.71 1.62
N LEU A 175 38.82 -5.33 0.55
CA LEU A 175 37.96 -4.68 -0.44
C LEU A 175 36.48 -4.95 -0.14
N PRO A 176 35.59 -3.99 -0.44
CA PRO A 176 34.15 -4.20 -0.36
C PRO A 176 33.69 -5.16 -1.48
N ILE A 177 33.15 -6.30 -1.07
CA ILE A 177 32.56 -7.30 -1.98
C ILE A 177 31.13 -7.55 -1.53
N VAL A 178 30.20 -7.37 -2.46
CA VAL A 178 28.77 -7.54 -2.23
C VAL A 178 28.26 -8.75 -3.00
N ASP A 179 27.29 -9.46 -2.43
CA ASP A 179 26.62 -10.61 -3.03
C ASP A 179 25.08 -10.48 -3.04
N GLU A 180 24.41 -11.53 -3.51
CA GLU A 180 22.95 -11.66 -3.70
C GLU A 180 22.36 -10.62 -4.67
N VAL A 181 23.17 -10.15 -5.61
CA VAL A 181 22.71 -9.27 -6.68
C VAL A 181 22.13 -10.14 -7.80
N ALA A 182 20.88 -10.57 -7.65
CA ALA A 182 20.23 -11.56 -8.51
C ALA A 182 20.30 -11.24 -10.02
N ASP A 183 20.21 -9.96 -10.37
CA ASP A 183 20.28 -9.42 -11.72
C ASP A 183 21.61 -8.72 -12.01
N ALA A 184 22.69 -9.16 -11.39
CA ALA A 184 24.06 -8.73 -11.72
C ALA A 184 24.34 -8.82 -13.23
N SER A 185 23.72 -9.78 -13.92
CA SER A 185 23.78 -9.93 -15.38
C SER A 185 23.14 -8.78 -16.16
N GLU A 186 22.20 -8.04 -15.58
CA GLU A 186 21.51 -6.91 -16.23
C GLU A 186 22.22 -5.56 -16.00
N LEU A 187 23.20 -5.51 -15.09
CA LEU A 187 23.95 -4.29 -14.83
C LEU A 187 24.75 -3.84 -16.08
N PRO A 188 24.71 -2.54 -16.44
CA PRO A 188 25.34 -2.05 -17.67
C PRO A 188 26.87 -2.08 -17.56
N ALA A 189 27.51 -3.03 -18.25
CA ALA A 189 28.97 -3.07 -18.37
C ALA A 189 29.51 -1.74 -18.95
N GLY A 190 30.66 -1.30 -18.45
CA GLY A 190 31.29 -0.02 -18.78
C GLY A 190 30.71 1.20 -18.06
N ALA A 191 29.58 1.06 -17.35
CA ALA A 191 29.02 2.12 -16.52
C ALA A 191 29.87 2.36 -15.26
N LEU A 192 29.85 3.59 -14.75
CA LEU A 192 30.42 3.88 -13.43
C LEU A 192 29.55 3.27 -12.34
N ALA A 193 30.16 2.57 -11.41
CA ALA A 193 29.51 2.02 -10.24
C ALA A 193 30.32 2.27 -8.98
N ALA A 194 29.62 2.25 -7.85
CA ALA A 194 30.19 2.28 -6.53
C ALA A 194 29.55 1.20 -5.68
N VAL A 195 30.38 0.53 -4.89
CA VAL A 195 29.98 -0.48 -3.90
C VAL A 195 30.49 -0.03 -2.54
N GLU A 196 29.67 -0.22 -1.51
CA GLU A 196 30.06 0.06 -0.13
C GLU A 196 29.64 -1.08 0.77
N VAL A 197 30.53 -1.48 1.67
CA VAL A 197 30.26 -2.43 2.74
C VAL A 197 30.64 -1.78 4.06
N ALA A 198 29.66 -1.61 4.93
CA ALA A 198 29.87 -1.09 6.27
C ALA A 198 30.42 -2.16 7.21
N GLU A 199 31.12 -1.69 8.25
CA GLU A 199 31.56 -2.55 9.35
C GLU A 199 30.37 -3.29 10.00
N PRO A 200 30.58 -4.49 10.57
CA PRO A 200 29.51 -5.24 11.24
C PRO A 200 28.79 -4.41 12.31
N GLY A 201 27.47 -4.28 12.18
CA GLY A 201 26.64 -3.48 13.10
C GLY A 201 26.46 -2.00 12.71
N SER A 202 27.10 -1.56 11.63
CA SER A 202 26.98 -0.20 11.07
C SER A 202 26.26 -0.21 9.71
N ASN A 203 25.90 0.99 9.22
CA ASN A 203 25.28 1.20 7.92
C ASN A 203 26.24 1.92 6.97
N VAL A 204 25.96 1.83 5.67
CA VAL A 204 26.69 2.61 4.65
C VAL A 204 26.55 4.12 4.93
N GLU A 205 27.65 4.85 4.81
CA GLU A 205 27.71 6.29 5.06
C GLU A 205 28.01 7.09 3.79
N THR A 206 28.68 6.48 2.82
CA THR A 206 29.16 7.18 1.63
C THR A 206 28.11 7.18 0.53
N LEU A 207 27.53 6.01 0.23
CA LEU A 207 26.47 5.86 -0.76
C LEU A 207 25.13 6.38 -0.25
N SER A 208 24.96 6.53 1.07
CA SER A 208 23.79 7.15 1.70
C SER A 208 23.86 8.67 1.82
N ASP A 209 24.98 9.28 1.42
CA ASP A 209 25.13 10.73 1.34
C ASP A 209 25.04 11.17 -0.15
N PRO A 210 24.06 12.01 -0.51
CA PRO A 210 23.86 12.40 -1.91
C PRO A 210 25.00 13.23 -2.48
N LEU A 211 25.76 13.97 -1.66
CA LEU A 211 26.89 14.77 -2.11
C LEU A 211 28.10 13.87 -2.37
N ARG A 212 28.40 12.93 -1.46
CA ARG A 212 29.48 11.96 -1.65
C ARG A 212 29.20 11.05 -2.84
N LEU A 213 27.97 10.58 -2.98
CA LEU A 213 27.53 9.82 -4.14
C LEU A 213 27.68 10.62 -5.44
N GLY A 214 27.34 11.92 -5.40
CA GLY A 214 27.54 12.85 -6.50
C GLY A 214 29.00 12.96 -6.94
N VAL A 215 29.94 12.99 -6.00
CA VAL A 215 31.38 13.01 -6.28
C VAL A 215 31.85 11.68 -6.88
N LEU A 216 31.43 10.54 -6.29
CA LEU A 216 31.89 9.21 -6.73
C LEU A 216 31.42 8.84 -8.14
N LEU A 217 30.19 9.18 -8.50
CA LEU A 217 29.58 8.79 -9.78
C LEU A 217 29.40 9.95 -10.77
N GLY A 218 29.81 11.16 -10.38
CA GLY A 218 29.77 12.36 -11.21
C GLY A 218 28.36 12.90 -11.47
N PHE A 219 27.42 12.80 -10.51
CA PHE A 219 26.09 13.40 -10.67
C PHE A 219 26.18 14.93 -10.68
N GLY A 220 25.60 15.55 -11.72
CA GLY A 220 25.55 17.01 -11.83
C GLY A 220 24.40 17.64 -11.04
N PRO A 221 24.30 18.99 -11.02
CA PRO A 221 23.22 19.71 -10.33
C PRO A 221 21.80 19.31 -10.80
N GLU A 222 21.63 19.02 -12.09
CA GLU A 222 20.37 18.56 -12.67
C GLU A 222 19.96 17.16 -12.17
N GLU A 223 20.94 16.34 -11.79
CA GLU A 223 20.76 14.96 -11.31
C GLU A 223 20.74 14.89 -9.78
N ALA A 224 20.78 16.03 -9.08
CA ALA A 224 20.80 16.07 -7.61
C ALA A 224 19.57 15.38 -6.99
N ARG A 225 18.42 15.38 -7.69
CA ARG A 225 17.26 14.61 -7.24
C ARG A 225 17.50 13.10 -7.30
N ALA A 226 18.11 12.61 -8.38
CA ALA A 226 18.46 11.20 -8.52
C ALA A 226 19.45 10.76 -7.44
N ALA A 227 20.51 11.55 -7.20
CA ALA A 227 21.47 11.28 -6.13
C ALA A 227 20.79 11.22 -4.75
N ARG A 228 19.87 12.16 -4.44
CA ARG A 228 19.08 12.11 -3.18
C ARG A 228 18.18 10.90 -3.07
N THR A 229 17.52 10.50 -4.17
CA THR A 229 16.66 9.31 -4.18
C THR A 229 17.49 8.05 -3.95
N ALA A 230 18.60 7.89 -4.68
CA ALA A 230 19.54 6.76 -4.52
C ALA A 230 20.08 6.69 -3.09
N ALA A 231 20.61 7.80 -2.57
CA ALA A 231 21.16 7.87 -1.22
C ALA A 231 20.15 7.49 -0.14
N ARG A 232 18.92 8.00 -0.25
CA ARG A 232 17.83 7.65 0.67
C ARG A 232 17.45 6.17 0.59
N ALA A 233 17.49 5.57 -0.60
CA ALA A 233 17.20 4.14 -0.77
C ALA A 233 18.23 3.25 -0.04
N LEU A 234 19.42 3.77 0.27
CA LEU A 234 20.55 3.02 0.83
C LEU A 234 20.86 3.32 2.31
N ALA A 235 20.23 4.31 2.93
CA ALA A 235 20.63 4.90 4.23
C ALA A 235 20.75 3.95 5.45
N ASP A 236 20.26 2.71 5.35
CA ASP A 236 20.27 1.71 6.43
C ASP A 236 20.67 0.32 5.95
N CYS A 237 21.36 0.27 4.83
CA CYS A 237 21.89 -0.98 4.32
C CYS A 237 23.28 -1.18 4.90
N ARG A 238 23.64 -2.42 5.22
CA ARG A 238 25.04 -2.75 5.55
C ARG A 238 25.90 -2.76 4.30
N ALA A 239 25.37 -3.27 3.19
CA ALA A 239 26.02 -3.26 1.90
C ALA A 239 25.09 -2.69 0.83
N ALA A 240 25.68 -1.99 -0.15
CA ALA A 240 24.93 -1.36 -1.21
C ALA A 240 25.72 -1.24 -2.50
N ILE A 241 24.99 -1.16 -3.61
CA ILE A 241 25.50 -0.82 -4.93
C ILE A 241 24.77 0.40 -5.48
N VAL A 242 25.52 1.28 -6.16
CA VAL A 242 24.94 2.29 -7.05
C VAL A 242 25.64 2.20 -8.40
N VAL A 243 24.88 2.08 -9.47
CA VAL A 243 25.37 2.04 -10.85
C VAL A 243 24.76 3.20 -11.61
N ARG A 244 25.57 3.99 -12.30
CA ARG A 244 25.08 5.09 -13.14
C ARG A 244 24.54 4.54 -14.45
N THR A 245 23.27 4.79 -14.74
CA THR A 245 22.67 4.36 -16.01
C THR A 245 23.13 5.30 -17.14
N PRO A 246 23.50 4.78 -18.32
CA PRO A 246 23.71 5.60 -19.50
C PRO A 246 22.45 6.41 -19.85
N ARG A 247 22.59 7.71 -20.13
CA ARG A 247 21.43 8.57 -20.49
C ARG A 247 20.72 8.03 -21.73
N SER A 248 19.44 7.70 -21.60
CA SER A 248 18.58 7.41 -22.76
C SER A 248 17.94 8.72 -23.29
N PRO A 249 17.97 9.00 -24.61
CA PRO A 249 17.50 10.27 -25.18
C PRO A 249 15.97 10.48 -25.14
N ASP A 250 15.16 9.43 -24.96
CA ASP A 250 13.72 9.52 -25.16
C ASP A 250 12.93 9.90 -23.89
N GLY A 251 12.41 11.13 -23.92
CA GLY A 251 10.98 11.44 -23.83
C GLY A 251 10.17 10.87 -22.66
N ARG A 252 9.87 11.73 -21.69
CA ARG A 252 8.90 11.57 -20.58
C ARG A 252 7.64 10.75 -20.95
N ARG A 253 7.27 9.74 -20.15
CA ARG A 253 5.96 9.05 -20.24
C ARG A 253 4.91 9.72 -19.34
N PRO A 254 3.60 9.58 -19.63
CA PRO A 254 2.51 10.13 -18.81
C PRO A 254 2.52 9.68 -17.33
N ASP A 255 3.02 8.47 -17.06
CA ASP A 255 3.11 7.90 -15.69
C ASP A 255 4.29 8.50 -14.87
N ASP A 256 5.17 9.30 -15.49
CA ASP A 256 6.25 10.04 -14.83
C ASP A 256 5.77 11.39 -14.26
N ALA A 257 4.49 11.73 -14.40
CA ALA A 257 3.96 13.00 -13.94
C ALA A 257 3.76 12.97 -12.41
N PRO A 258 4.28 13.96 -11.66
CA PRO A 258 3.92 14.11 -10.26
C PRO A 258 2.40 14.17 -10.14
N VAL A 259 1.86 13.74 -9.00
CA VAL A 259 0.43 13.91 -8.76
C VAL A 259 0.12 15.39 -8.71
N VAL A 260 -0.77 15.85 -9.58
CA VAL A 260 -1.20 17.26 -9.64
C VAL A 260 -2.63 17.36 -9.14
N LEU A 261 -2.86 18.30 -8.24
CA LEU A 261 -4.18 18.70 -7.75
C LEU A 261 -4.62 19.94 -8.50
N VAL A 262 -5.83 19.92 -9.04
CA VAL A 262 -6.45 21.05 -9.73
C VAL A 262 -7.57 21.60 -8.84
N ALA A 263 -7.44 22.86 -8.44
CA ALA A 263 -8.45 23.56 -7.66
C ALA A 263 -9.69 23.90 -8.50
N ALA A 264 -10.79 24.29 -7.84
CA ALA A 264 -12.04 24.67 -8.50
C ALA A 264 -11.89 25.88 -9.44
N ASP A 265 -10.91 26.76 -9.20
CA ASP A 265 -10.59 27.90 -10.04
C ASP A 265 -9.62 27.56 -11.19
N GLY A 266 -9.22 26.29 -11.32
CA GLY A 266 -8.27 25.81 -12.33
C GLY A 266 -6.80 25.89 -11.92
N THR A 267 -6.47 26.38 -10.72
CA THR A 267 -5.08 26.43 -10.23
C THR A 267 -4.52 25.03 -10.05
N GLU A 268 -3.34 24.77 -10.63
CA GLU A 268 -2.64 23.50 -10.49
C GLU A 268 -1.53 23.57 -9.43
N ARG A 269 -1.42 22.51 -8.62
CA ARG A 269 -0.34 22.35 -7.64
C ARG A 269 0.08 20.89 -7.54
N ALA A 270 1.37 20.63 -7.34
CA ALA A 270 1.82 19.28 -7.03
C ALA A 270 1.29 18.85 -5.65
N LEU A 271 0.94 17.58 -5.50
CA LEU A 271 0.59 16.99 -4.21
C LEU A 271 1.83 17.00 -3.30
N ASP A 272 1.66 17.61 -2.12
CA ASP A 272 2.60 17.49 -1.00
C ASP A 272 2.01 16.51 0.00
N GLU A 273 2.62 15.33 0.13
CA GLU A 273 2.11 14.27 1.00
C GLU A 273 2.17 14.62 2.49
N ARG A 274 2.95 15.64 2.86
CA ARG A 274 3.13 16.11 4.23
C ARG A 274 2.15 17.21 4.60
N ALA A 275 1.56 17.86 3.60
CA ALA A 275 0.56 18.88 3.81
C ALA A 275 -0.76 18.26 4.31
N GLN A 276 -1.53 19.03 5.07
CA GLN A 276 -2.87 18.64 5.44
C GLN A 276 -3.76 18.61 4.19
N PRO A 277 -4.62 17.58 4.03
CA PRO A 277 -5.61 17.57 2.97
C PRO A 277 -6.48 18.82 2.99
N PRO A 278 -6.83 19.38 1.83
CA PRO A 278 -7.67 20.56 1.74
C PRO A 278 -9.11 20.23 2.17
N PRO A 279 -9.94 21.24 2.51
CA PRO A 279 -11.34 21.00 2.84
C PRO A 279 -12.12 20.46 1.63
N PRO A 280 -13.27 19.80 1.86
CA PRO A 280 -14.14 19.33 0.78
C PRO A 280 -14.49 20.45 -0.22
N GLY A 281 -14.50 20.11 -1.51
CA GLY A 281 -14.77 21.02 -2.63
C GLY A 281 -13.59 21.88 -3.09
N ALA A 282 -12.46 21.87 -2.37
CA ALA A 282 -11.29 22.69 -2.75
C ALA A 282 -10.51 22.12 -3.94
N VAL A 283 -10.56 20.80 -4.17
CA VAL A 283 -9.92 20.13 -5.30
C VAL A 283 -11.01 19.57 -6.20
N ALA A 284 -11.00 20.00 -7.46
CA ALA A 284 -11.98 19.61 -8.47
C ALA A 284 -11.48 18.47 -9.37
N ALA A 285 -10.16 18.29 -9.50
CA ALA A 285 -9.55 17.21 -10.26
C ALA A 285 -8.17 16.81 -9.72
N ILE A 286 -7.76 15.59 -10.04
CA ILE A 286 -6.42 15.03 -9.81
C ILE A 286 -5.89 14.49 -11.15
N ARG A 287 -4.57 14.64 -11.38
CA ARG A 287 -3.90 14.20 -12.61
C ARG A 287 -2.55 13.54 -12.32
N GLY A 288 -2.03 12.82 -13.32
CA GLY A 288 -0.68 12.25 -13.31
C GLY A 288 -0.64 10.85 -12.73
N ALA A 289 0.40 10.52 -11.95
CA ALA A 289 0.63 9.15 -11.45
C ALA A 289 -0.49 8.55 -10.58
N ALA A 290 -1.42 9.36 -10.07
CA ALA A 290 -2.61 8.90 -9.36
C ALA A 290 -3.80 8.53 -10.29
N GLY A 291 -3.62 8.70 -11.60
CA GLY A 291 -4.69 8.63 -12.59
C GLY A 291 -5.50 9.92 -12.68
N ASP A 292 -6.00 10.21 -13.89
CA ASP A 292 -6.80 11.40 -14.13
C ASP A 292 -8.25 11.20 -13.67
N ARG A 293 -8.72 12.10 -12.79
CA ARG A 293 -10.13 12.16 -12.35
C ARG A 293 -10.59 13.61 -12.25
N ASN A 294 -11.79 13.89 -12.75
CA ASN A 294 -12.45 15.18 -12.67
C ASN A 294 -13.74 15.07 -11.84
N GLY A 295 -14.32 16.21 -11.46
CA GLY A 295 -15.60 16.24 -10.76
C GLY A 295 -15.51 15.75 -9.32
N LEU A 296 -14.34 15.92 -8.70
CA LEU A 296 -14.13 15.57 -7.30
C LEU A 296 -14.94 16.51 -6.39
N LEU A 297 -15.60 15.91 -5.41
CA LEU A 297 -16.28 16.59 -4.31
C LEU A 297 -15.37 16.67 -3.09
N ASP A 298 -14.50 15.67 -2.88
CA ASP A 298 -13.53 15.67 -1.79
C ASP A 298 -12.32 14.80 -2.14
N LEU A 299 -11.18 15.14 -1.54
CA LEU A 299 -9.92 14.43 -1.68
C LEU A 299 -9.16 14.46 -0.37
N ILE A 300 -8.96 13.27 0.21
CA ILE A 300 -8.14 13.09 1.40
C ILE A 300 -6.96 12.15 1.11
N TRP A 301 -5.82 12.42 1.74
CA TRP A 301 -4.70 11.49 1.79
C TRP A 301 -4.12 11.39 3.19
N ARG A 302 -3.50 10.24 3.47
CA ARG A 302 -2.77 9.96 4.70
C ARG A 302 -1.52 9.16 4.38
N ALA A 303 -0.37 9.61 4.88
CA ALA A 303 0.83 8.79 4.92
C ALA A 303 0.60 7.55 5.81
N LEU A 304 1.25 6.44 5.46
CA LEU A 304 1.23 5.25 6.32
C LEU A 304 1.84 5.60 7.69
N PRO A 305 1.20 5.23 8.81
CA PRO A 305 1.75 5.50 10.14
C PRO A 305 3.06 4.73 10.34
N THR A 306 4.01 5.34 11.04
CA THR A 306 5.30 4.72 11.37
C THR A 306 5.32 4.30 12.84
N PRO A 307 5.85 3.11 13.18
CA PRO A 307 5.95 2.67 14.57
C PRO A 307 7.13 3.37 15.25
N ALA A 308 6.92 3.85 16.49
CA ALA A 308 7.99 4.45 17.29
C ALA A 308 8.98 3.38 17.81
N ASP A 309 8.47 2.20 18.14
CA ASP A 309 9.23 1.13 18.80
C ASP A 309 9.84 0.12 17.81
N ASP A 310 9.75 0.37 16.50
CA ASP A 310 10.38 -0.45 15.46
C ASP A 310 11.08 0.45 14.41
N PRO A 311 12.31 0.92 14.70
CA PRO A 311 13.05 1.80 13.81
C PRO A 311 13.36 1.18 12.45
N THR A 312 13.51 -0.15 12.38
CA THR A 312 13.80 -0.86 11.14
C THR A 312 12.58 -0.80 10.21
N PHE A 313 11.40 -1.10 10.74
CA PHE A 313 10.16 -1.01 9.97
C PHE A 313 9.79 0.43 9.62
N ALA A 314 9.97 1.38 10.55
CA ALA A 314 9.74 2.80 10.30
C ALA A 314 10.57 3.30 9.10
N ARG A 315 11.83 2.89 9.01
CA ARG A 315 12.71 3.20 7.89
C ARG A 315 12.26 2.55 6.59
N ARG A 316 11.85 1.28 6.63
CA ARG A 316 11.25 0.59 5.47
C ARG A 316 10.06 1.36 4.89
N LEU A 317 9.17 1.85 5.75
CA LEU A 317 8.03 2.67 5.32
C LEU A 317 8.46 4.03 4.78
N ALA A 318 9.46 4.67 5.41
CA ALA A 318 9.99 5.95 4.95
C ALA A 318 10.62 5.85 3.55
N ARG A 319 11.18 4.70 3.16
CA ARG A 319 11.67 4.46 1.79
C ARG A 319 10.52 4.35 0.78
N ARG A 320 9.47 3.58 1.12
CA ARG A 320 8.29 3.42 0.26
C ARG A 320 7.53 4.72 0.02
N ARG A 321 7.54 5.65 0.97
CA ARG A 321 6.82 6.93 0.91
C ARG A 321 5.39 6.77 0.36
N ALA A 322 4.65 5.83 0.93
CA ALA A 322 3.30 5.54 0.47
C ALA A 322 2.25 6.41 1.17
N ILE A 323 1.24 6.83 0.41
CA ILE A 323 0.03 7.47 0.93
C ILE A 323 -1.21 6.65 0.54
N ALA A 324 -2.12 6.49 1.48
CA ALA A 324 -3.48 6.07 1.18
C ALA A 324 -4.29 7.31 0.79
N LEU A 325 -5.11 7.19 -0.25
CA LEU A 325 -5.87 8.29 -0.84
C LEU A 325 -7.33 7.87 -1.01
N ALA A 326 -8.27 8.77 -0.70
CA ALA A 326 -9.68 8.56 -0.97
C ALA A 326 -10.25 9.75 -1.77
N LEU A 327 -11.02 9.41 -2.80
CA LEU A 327 -11.58 10.30 -3.81
C LEU A 327 -13.10 10.17 -3.77
N LEU A 328 -13.78 11.25 -3.39
CA LEU A 328 -15.23 11.36 -3.51
C LEU A 328 -15.55 12.10 -4.80
N ALA A 329 -16.30 11.48 -5.69
CA ALA A 329 -16.75 12.07 -6.96
C ALA A 329 -18.27 11.92 -7.09
N ARG A 330 -18.91 12.74 -7.93
CA ARG A 330 -20.33 12.53 -8.26
C ARG A 330 -20.48 11.25 -9.08
N GLY A 331 -21.40 10.38 -8.68
CA GLY A 331 -21.76 9.18 -9.46
C GLY A 331 -23.10 9.28 -10.16
N GLU A 332 -23.31 8.40 -11.13
CA GLU A 332 -24.59 8.21 -11.83
C GLU A 332 -25.30 6.96 -11.28
N SER A 333 -26.42 7.14 -10.58
CA SER A 333 -27.14 6.05 -9.87
C SER A 333 -28.40 5.54 -10.62
N ALA A 334 -28.60 5.98 -11.87
CA ALA A 334 -29.85 5.74 -12.61
C ALA A 334 -30.16 4.25 -12.84
N GLY A 335 -29.15 3.42 -13.16
CA GLY A 335 -29.37 2.01 -13.53
C GLY A 335 -29.79 1.07 -12.39
N LEU A 336 -29.59 1.45 -11.11
CA LEU A 336 -29.94 0.59 -9.98
C LEU A 336 -31.44 0.66 -9.63
N VAL A 337 -32.04 1.84 -9.69
CA VAL A 337 -33.46 2.03 -9.33
C VAL A 337 -34.35 1.23 -10.28
N ASP A 338 -34.04 1.29 -11.59
CA ASP A 338 -34.76 0.52 -12.62
C ASP A 338 -34.64 -0.99 -12.37
N ALA A 339 -33.42 -1.49 -12.11
CA ALA A 339 -33.18 -2.90 -11.84
C ALA A 339 -33.88 -3.40 -10.56
N ILE A 340 -33.99 -2.57 -9.51
CA ILE A 340 -34.76 -2.91 -8.30
C ILE A 340 -36.26 -2.80 -8.56
N GLY A 341 -36.69 -1.90 -9.44
CA GLY A 341 -38.09 -1.72 -9.81
C GLY A 341 -38.74 -2.99 -10.36
N GLU A 342 -37.99 -3.79 -11.10
CA GLU A 342 -38.44 -5.09 -11.61
C GLU A 342 -38.64 -6.15 -10.51
N LEU A 343 -38.08 -5.93 -9.31
CA LEU A 343 -38.16 -6.89 -8.22
C LEU A 343 -39.53 -6.87 -7.53
N CYS A 344 -40.26 -5.75 -7.47
CA CYS A 344 -41.51 -5.65 -6.72
C CYS A 344 -42.66 -5.16 -7.62
N ALA A 345 -43.88 -5.63 -7.39
CA ALA A 345 -45.03 -5.30 -8.24
C ALA A 345 -45.37 -3.80 -8.29
N GLY A 346 -45.15 -3.09 -7.18
CA GLY A 346 -45.30 -1.64 -7.05
C GLY A 346 -44.05 -0.84 -7.44
N GLY A 347 -43.01 -1.50 -7.96
CA GLY A 347 -41.77 -0.89 -8.40
C GLY A 347 -40.82 -0.48 -7.27
N ALA A 348 -39.90 0.42 -7.62
CA ALA A 348 -38.95 1.04 -6.71
C ALA A 348 -39.06 2.58 -6.80
N ARG A 349 -38.87 3.27 -5.68
CA ARG A 349 -38.89 4.73 -5.63
C ARG A 349 -37.79 5.26 -4.71
N VAL A 350 -37.13 6.33 -5.13
CA VAL A 350 -36.30 7.15 -4.25
C VAL A 350 -37.23 8.16 -3.58
N ILE A 351 -37.32 8.14 -2.25
CA ILE A 351 -38.34 8.92 -1.53
C ILE A 351 -37.79 9.84 -0.44
N ALA A 352 -36.50 9.72 -0.13
CA ALA A 352 -35.86 10.52 0.91
C ALA A 352 -34.41 10.78 0.52
N ARG A 353 -33.87 11.89 1.03
CA ARG A 353 -32.42 12.07 1.09
C ARG A 353 -31.86 11.08 2.11
N GLU A 354 -30.67 10.57 1.87
CA GLU A 354 -29.92 9.69 2.79
C GLU A 354 -29.88 10.31 4.21
N SER A 355 -29.74 11.64 4.31
CA SER A 355 -29.74 12.36 5.58
C SER A 355 -31.03 12.25 6.39
N GLU A 356 -32.19 12.35 5.73
CA GLU A 356 -33.47 12.31 6.44
C GLU A 356 -33.75 10.90 6.94
N ALA A 357 -33.49 9.89 6.10
CA ALA A 357 -33.61 8.48 6.47
C ALA A 357 -32.68 8.13 7.65
N ALA A 358 -31.42 8.57 7.60
CA ALA A 358 -30.45 8.34 8.66
C ALA A 358 -30.88 8.97 9.99
N VAL A 359 -31.28 10.24 10.01
CA VAL A 359 -31.71 10.95 11.22
C VAL A 359 -32.97 10.33 11.83
N LEU A 360 -33.96 9.97 11.01
CA LEU A 360 -35.17 9.29 11.47
C LEU A 360 -34.84 7.91 12.05
N GLY A 361 -34.01 7.13 11.36
CA GLY A 361 -33.55 5.83 11.85
C GLY A 361 -32.82 5.94 13.18
N ALA A 362 -31.87 6.86 13.32
CA ALA A 362 -31.13 7.07 14.56
C ALA A 362 -32.01 7.54 15.72
N SER A 363 -33.06 8.32 15.45
CA SER A 363 -34.03 8.76 16.46
C SER A 363 -34.84 7.62 17.10
N THR A 364 -34.83 6.42 16.49
CA THR A 364 -35.41 5.21 17.09
C THR A 364 -34.51 4.58 18.17
N THR A 365 -33.26 5.05 18.31
CA THR A 365 -32.32 4.55 19.32
C THR A 365 -32.85 4.83 20.72
N PRO A 366 -32.96 3.81 21.60
CA PRO A 366 -33.46 4.02 22.96
C PRO A 366 -32.69 5.11 23.70
N GLY A 367 -33.42 6.14 24.17
CA GLY A 367 -32.86 7.28 24.90
C GLY A 367 -32.28 8.41 24.03
N ALA A 368 -32.28 8.29 22.70
CA ALA A 368 -31.76 9.33 21.82
C ALA A 368 -32.74 10.51 21.61
N GLY A 369 -34.06 10.26 21.72
CA GLY A 369 -35.06 11.26 21.35
C GLY A 369 -34.99 11.59 19.86
N HIS A 370 -35.15 12.87 19.50
CA HIS A 370 -34.89 13.31 18.13
C HIS A 370 -33.38 13.54 17.95
N ALA A 371 -32.75 12.73 17.09
CA ALA A 371 -31.32 12.81 16.84
C ALA A 371 -30.97 14.13 16.11
N PRO A 372 -30.13 15.01 16.68
CA PRO A 372 -29.79 16.28 16.03
C PRO A 372 -28.88 16.10 14.80
N PHE A 373 -28.12 15.00 14.75
CA PHE A 373 -27.33 14.57 13.62
C PHE A 373 -26.96 13.08 13.77
N VAL A 374 -26.48 12.48 12.67
CA VAL A 374 -25.93 11.13 12.61
C VAL A 374 -24.58 11.19 11.90
N LEU A 375 -23.55 10.59 12.50
CA LEU A 375 -22.29 10.34 11.83
C LEU A 375 -22.31 8.90 11.31
N ASP A 376 -22.47 8.73 10.01
CA ASP A 376 -22.33 7.44 9.35
C ASP A 376 -20.86 7.21 8.97
N LEU A 377 -20.29 6.13 9.50
CA LEU A 377 -18.91 5.72 9.28
C LEU A 377 -18.90 4.53 8.33
N GLY A 378 -18.99 4.83 7.03
CA GLY A 378 -19.06 3.84 5.97
C GLY A 378 -17.72 3.20 5.59
N GLY A 379 -17.72 2.49 4.46
CA GLY A 379 -16.48 2.04 3.79
C GLY A 379 -15.75 3.22 3.15
N GLY A 380 -16.39 3.86 2.17
CA GLY A 380 -15.78 4.97 1.41
C GLY A 380 -15.90 6.36 2.05
N THR A 381 -17.05 6.67 2.67
CA THR A 381 -17.39 7.99 3.19
C THR A 381 -17.52 8.03 4.71
N VAL A 382 -17.23 9.21 5.26
CA VAL A 382 -17.81 9.64 6.54
C VAL A 382 -18.88 10.67 6.21
N ASP A 383 -20.12 10.38 6.59
CA ASP A 383 -21.27 11.23 6.29
C ASP A 383 -21.83 11.83 7.58
N LEU A 384 -21.88 13.16 7.67
CA LEU A 384 -22.59 13.88 8.71
C LEU A 384 -23.99 14.22 8.19
N HIS A 385 -24.97 13.43 8.61
CA HIS A 385 -26.38 13.66 8.31
C HIS A 385 -27.02 14.53 9.39
N ARG A 386 -27.78 15.54 8.99
CA ARG A 386 -28.56 16.40 9.89
C ARG A 386 -29.86 16.85 9.23
N GLU A 387 -30.73 17.48 10.00
CA GLU A 387 -31.92 18.11 9.44
C GLU A 387 -31.51 19.15 8.36
N GLY A 388 -32.07 19.04 7.17
CA GLY A 388 -31.77 19.92 6.04
C GLY A 388 -30.64 19.48 5.10
N GLY A 389 -29.87 18.43 5.41
CA GLY A 389 -28.90 17.86 4.46
C GLY A 389 -27.77 17.00 5.06
N ALA A 390 -26.82 16.62 4.22
CA ALA A 390 -25.62 15.86 4.60
C ALA A 390 -24.33 16.63 4.22
N VAL A 391 -23.26 16.38 4.97
CA VAL A 391 -21.89 16.68 4.54
C VAL A 391 -21.14 15.36 4.44
N SER A 392 -20.68 15.04 3.24
CA SER A 392 -19.93 13.81 2.95
C SER A 392 -18.46 14.13 2.77
N THR A 393 -17.59 13.37 3.44
CA THR A 393 -16.14 13.44 3.23
C THR A 393 -15.61 12.10 2.75
N ALA A 394 -14.60 12.14 1.89
CA ALA A 394 -13.87 10.96 1.48
C ALA A 394 -13.09 10.38 2.68
N GLY A 395 -12.91 9.06 2.71
CA GLY A 395 -11.99 8.39 3.62
C GLY A 395 -12.62 7.93 4.93
N ALA A 396 -13.14 6.70 4.90
CA ALA A 396 -13.59 5.97 6.10
C ALA A 396 -12.93 4.59 6.18
N GLY A 397 -13.71 3.53 6.38
CA GLY A 397 -13.19 2.17 6.61
C GLY A 397 -12.29 1.62 5.50
N ASP A 398 -12.52 1.96 4.23
CA ASP A 398 -11.73 1.49 3.09
C ASP A 398 -10.36 2.19 3.05
N LEU A 399 -10.28 3.47 3.45
CA LEU A 399 -9.01 4.18 3.58
C LEU A 399 -8.15 3.53 4.68
N VAL A 400 -8.74 3.22 5.84
CA VAL A 400 -8.06 2.47 6.92
C VAL A 400 -7.59 1.11 6.40
N THR A 401 -8.40 0.43 5.60
CA THR A 401 -8.06 -0.86 4.99
C THR A 401 -6.88 -0.75 4.03
N ARG A 402 -6.84 0.30 3.20
CA ARG A 402 -5.70 0.61 2.32
C ARG A 402 -4.44 0.89 3.13
N ILE A 403 -4.55 1.61 4.25
CA ILE A 403 -3.42 1.83 5.15
C ILE A 403 -2.93 0.50 5.73
N CYS A 404 -3.83 -0.34 6.27
CA CYS A 404 -3.49 -1.65 6.82
C CYS A 404 -2.83 -2.57 5.76
N ALA A 405 -3.42 -2.68 4.57
CA ALA A 405 -2.87 -3.45 3.46
C ALA A 405 -1.50 -2.92 3.03
N GLY A 406 -1.36 -1.59 2.93
CA GLY A 406 -0.11 -0.91 2.62
C GLY A 406 0.98 -1.21 3.64
N LEU A 407 0.70 -1.13 4.94
CA LEU A 407 1.64 -1.46 6.01
C LEU A 407 2.10 -2.94 5.93
N LEU A 408 1.16 -3.85 5.69
CA LEU A 408 1.44 -5.27 5.65
C LEU A 408 2.14 -5.70 4.36
N GLY A 409 1.96 -4.95 3.26
CA GLY A 409 2.32 -5.43 1.92
C GLY A 409 1.38 -6.55 1.47
N SER A 410 0.09 -6.42 1.76
CA SER A 410 -0.95 -7.41 1.43
C SER A 410 -1.97 -6.86 0.46
N ASP A 411 -2.88 -7.74 0.00
CA ASP A 411 -4.08 -7.31 -0.70
C ASP A 411 -5.10 -6.63 0.24
N PHE A 412 -6.15 -6.07 -0.36
CA PHE A 412 -7.22 -5.38 0.36
C PHE A 412 -8.00 -6.32 1.30
N ALA A 413 -8.22 -7.57 0.90
CA ALA A 413 -8.99 -8.53 1.67
C ALA A 413 -8.28 -8.93 2.98
N LEU A 414 -6.96 -9.17 2.91
CA LEU A 414 -6.14 -9.44 4.09
C LEU A 414 -5.98 -8.19 4.96
N GLY A 415 -5.86 -7.01 4.33
CA GLY A 415 -5.91 -5.72 5.03
C GLY A 415 -7.20 -5.54 5.85
N GLU A 416 -8.36 -5.89 5.28
CA GLU A 416 -9.67 -5.80 5.95
C GLU A 416 -9.72 -6.74 7.15
N ARG A 417 -9.24 -7.98 6.99
CA ARG A 417 -9.17 -8.93 8.09
C ARG A 417 -8.25 -8.41 9.19
N ALA A 418 -7.10 -7.86 8.83
CA ALA A 418 -6.14 -7.33 9.79
C ALA A 418 -6.62 -6.07 10.51
N LYS A 419 -7.46 -5.25 9.85
CA LYS A 419 -8.17 -4.10 10.45
C LYS A 419 -9.16 -4.54 11.52
N ARG A 420 -9.93 -5.61 11.26
CA ARG A 420 -11.07 -6.02 12.11
C ARG A 420 -10.72 -6.96 13.26
N HIS A 421 -9.67 -7.77 13.10
CA HIS A 421 -9.36 -8.84 14.03
C HIS A 421 -8.16 -8.52 14.90
N ARG A 422 -8.16 -9.10 16.11
CA ARG A 422 -6.99 -9.11 16.98
C ARG A 422 -5.87 -9.90 16.33
N SER A 423 -4.65 -9.54 16.68
CA SER A 423 -3.43 -10.18 16.20
C SER A 423 -2.71 -10.93 17.30
N ALA A 424 -1.95 -11.95 16.89
CA ALA A 424 -1.07 -12.72 17.73
C ALA A 424 0.14 -13.20 16.91
N ARG A 425 1.22 -13.55 17.59
CA ARG A 425 2.38 -14.22 17.00
C ARG A 425 2.44 -15.67 17.48
N VAL A 426 2.70 -16.58 16.55
CA VAL A 426 2.98 -17.99 16.89
C VAL A 426 4.43 -18.09 17.35
N GLU A 427 4.66 -18.27 18.66
CA GLU A 427 6.01 -18.41 19.21
C GLU A 427 6.54 -19.84 19.05
N THR A 428 5.66 -20.83 19.23
CA THR A 428 5.93 -22.25 19.05
C THR A 428 4.74 -22.90 18.34
N PRO A 429 4.83 -24.14 17.84
CA PRO A 429 3.68 -24.82 17.26
C PRO A 429 2.43 -24.84 18.15
N PHE A 430 2.54 -24.65 19.47
CA PHE A 430 1.40 -24.70 20.38
C PHE A 430 1.15 -23.40 21.15
N THR A 431 1.93 -22.34 20.95
CA THR A 431 1.86 -21.12 21.77
C THR A 431 1.59 -19.89 20.92
N LEU A 432 0.59 -19.11 21.33
CA LEU A 432 0.30 -17.77 20.80
C LEU A 432 0.71 -16.71 21.82
N HIS A 433 1.32 -15.62 21.33
CA HIS A 433 1.53 -14.36 22.03
C HIS A 433 0.60 -13.31 21.41
N HIS A 434 -0.34 -12.80 22.18
CA HIS A 434 -1.36 -11.85 21.74
C HIS A 434 -0.88 -10.40 21.79
N GLU A 435 -1.52 -9.54 20.99
CA GLU A 435 -1.25 -8.10 20.93
C GLU A 435 -1.47 -7.29 22.23
N ASP A 436 -1.97 -7.92 23.28
CA ASP A 436 -2.08 -7.35 24.63
C ASP A 436 -0.99 -7.87 25.59
N GLY A 437 0.00 -8.60 25.07
CA GLY A 437 1.09 -9.21 25.83
C GLY A 437 0.72 -10.54 26.51
N SER A 438 -0.53 -10.99 26.42
CA SER A 438 -0.94 -12.28 26.99
C SER A 438 -0.48 -13.46 26.14
N ARG A 439 -0.39 -14.65 26.75
CA ARG A 439 -0.08 -15.92 26.05
C ARG A 439 -1.22 -16.92 26.18
N SER A 440 -1.42 -17.72 25.14
CA SER A 440 -2.38 -18.83 25.15
C SER A 440 -1.86 -20.04 24.41
N PHE A 441 -2.48 -21.20 24.63
CA PHE A 441 -2.14 -22.45 23.95
C PHE A 441 -3.15 -22.81 22.86
N LEU A 442 -2.66 -23.41 21.77
CA LEU A 442 -3.47 -23.99 20.72
C LEU A 442 -3.84 -25.43 21.06
N GLY A 443 -5.06 -25.85 20.71
CA GLY A 443 -5.51 -27.24 20.86
C GLY A 443 -4.92 -28.22 19.83
N ALA A 444 -4.29 -27.69 18.78
CA ALA A 444 -3.62 -28.43 17.72
C ALA A 444 -2.38 -27.62 17.26
N PRO A 445 -1.35 -28.25 16.69
CA PRO A 445 -0.18 -27.52 16.24
C PRO A 445 -0.54 -26.51 15.14
N ALA A 446 0.05 -25.33 15.19
CA ALA A 446 -0.01 -24.32 14.14
C ALA A 446 0.58 -24.87 12.83
N THR A 447 0.06 -24.38 11.71
CA THR A 447 0.61 -24.76 10.40
C THR A 447 2.01 -24.18 10.21
N PRO A 448 2.87 -24.81 9.39
CA PRO A 448 4.22 -24.30 9.12
C PRO A 448 4.25 -22.84 8.64
N GLU A 449 3.24 -22.41 7.89
CA GLU A 449 3.14 -21.05 7.35
C GLU A 449 2.88 -20.00 8.45
N ALA A 450 2.25 -20.39 9.55
CA ALA A 450 1.95 -19.49 10.66
C ALA A 450 3.09 -19.41 11.70
N LEU A 451 4.01 -20.39 11.71
CA LEU A 451 5.11 -20.43 12.67
C LEU A 451 5.98 -19.18 12.62
N ALA A 452 6.29 -18.62 13.79
CA ALA A 452 7.09 -17.41 13.98
C ALA A 452 6.53 -16.13 13.32
N ARG A 453 5.34 -16.18 12.71
CA ARG A 453 4.71 -15.07 12.01
C ARG A 453 3.66 -14.36 12.86
N LEU A 454 3.51 -13.06 12.59
CA LEU A 454 2.31 -12.32 12.98
C LEU A 454 1.10 -12.93 12.26
N SER A 455 -0.02 -13.05 12.96
CA SER A 455 -1.27 -13.62 12.43
C SER A 455 -2.47 -12.86 12.98
N VAL A 456 -3.59 -12.90 12.26
CA VAL A 456 -4.88 -12.43 12.76
C VAL A 456 -5.76 -13.59 13.19
N LEU A 457 -6.56 -13.35 14.23
CA LEU A 457 -7.47 -14.31 14.84
C LEU A 457 -8.90 -14.07 14.31
N ASP A 458 -9.27 -14.81 13.27
CA ASP A 458 -10.62 -14.78 12.68
C ASP A 458 -11.42 -15.99 13.16
N GLY A 459 -12.10 -15.82 14.29
CA GLY A 459 -12.77 -16.91 15.00
C GLY A 459 -11.75 -17.96 15.48
N ARG A 460 -11.77 -19.15 14.86
CA ARG A 460 -10.81 -20.24 15.13
C ARG A 460 -9.66 -20.29 14.11
N ALA A 461 -9.75 -19.51 13.04
CA ALA A 461 -8.74 -19.48 12.00
C ALA A 461 -7.59 -18.57 12.42
N LEU A 462 -6.37 -19.06 12.21
CA LEU A 462 -5.14 -18.30 12.35
C LEU A 462 -4.64 -17.96 10.95
N ILE A 463 -4.66 -16.68 10.60
CA ILE A 463 -4.33 -16.23 9.25
C ILE A 463 -2.99 -15.48 9.31
N PRO A 464 -1.90 -16.04 8.75
CA PRO A 464 -0.59 -15.40 8.81
C PRO A 464 -0.56 -14.11 8.00
N LEU A 465 0.14 -13.11 8.54
CA LEU A 465 0.39 -11.83 7.91
C LEU A 465 1.83 -11.80 7.35
N PRO A 466 2.06 -11.14 6.20
CA PRO A 466 3.38 -11.11 5.55
C PRO A 466 4.40 -10.20 6.25
N ALA A 467 3.96 -9.26 7.07
CA ALA A 467 4.86 -8.32 7.74
C ALA A 467 5.54 -8.95 8.98
N PRO A 468 6.87 -8.76 9.14
CA PRO A 468 7.63 -9.30 10.27
C PRO A 468 7.48 -8.44 11.54
N LEU A 469 6.25 -8.05 11.87
CA LEU A 469 5.95 -7.17 12.99
C LEU A 469 5.63 -7.95 14.26
N ALA A 470 5.98 -7.39 15.42
CA ALA A 470 5.41 -7.82 16.69
C ALA A 470 3.91 -7.46 16.77
N PRO A 471 3.07 -8.27 17.44
CA PRO A 471 1.64 -8.04 17.50
C PRO A 471 1.26 -6.73 18.23
N GLU A 472 2.07 -6.29 19.20
CA GLU A 472 1.92 -4.99 19.88
C GLU A 472 2.15 -3.83 18.92
N VAL A 473 3.20 -3.93 18.10
CA VAL A 473 3.55 -2.93 17.08
C VAL A 473 2.46 -2.85 16.03
N TRP A 474 1.98 -4.01 15.55
CA TRP A 474 0.84 -4.05 14.63
C TRP A 474 -0.42 -3.43 15.24
N ARG A 475 -0.74 -3.73 16.50
CA ARG A 475 -1.88 -3.12 17.19
C ARG A 475 -1.75 -1.60 17.27
N GLY A 476 -0.56 -1.08 17.53
CA GLY A 476 -0.28 0.37 17.51
C GLY A 476 -0.57 0.97 16.13
N LEU A 477 -0.01 0.36 15.08
CA LEU A 477 -0.19 0.80 13.69
C LEU A 477 -1.65 0.71 13.23
N ARG A 478 -2.33 -0.39 13.53
CA ARG A 478 -3.75 -0.60 13.20
C ARG A 478 -4.67 0.42 13.87
N ARG A 479 -4.31 0.92 15.06
CA ARG A 479 -5.09 1.96 15.77
C ARG A 479 -4.77 3.38 15.29
N ALA A 480 -3.58 3.58 14.73
CA ALA A 480 -3.15 4.86 14.16
C ALA A 480 -3.65 5.06 12.72
N ALA A 481 -3.81 3.95 11.99
CA ALA A 481 -4.56 3.88 10.73
C ALA A 481 -6.03 4.24 10.97
#